data_AF-A0AB39MZL7-F1
#
_entry.id   AF-A0AB39MZL7-F1
#
_cell.length_a   1.000
_cell.length_b   1.000
_cell.length_c   1.000
_cell.angle_alpha   90.00
_cell.angle_beta   90.00
_cell.angle_gamma   90.00
#
_symmetry.space_group_name_H-M   'P 1'
#
loop_
_entity.id
_entity.type
_entity.pdbx_description
1 polymer ?
#
loop_
_entity_poly.entity_id
_entity_poly.type
_entity_poly.pdbx_seq_one_letter_code
_entity_poly.pdbx_strand_id
1 'polypeptide(L)'
;MVVTQENVAVNGSRRLSPQEIADILRERIRVGELKAGDRLPTQAELAEEFGVERGTVRQALRALQEDGLLTNVSKGSPPRIALPAPTRGAPQPTMVSLAPRLTEAFAAPHVRVDVVCHTSETLMLALGEPLRLIHEGSIHPESIDVRLLLPSRDIHLAFPVLVDGRGDDDPVHERWLSMRNAQAQVLRHNLQAIRATHGIDVHVTFRALPFTPPVKLYLLNGDEALIGYYVLTERQEEYESRTLDMYDALGSQSLLFSFVKQAGQRDAAFVGESQKWFDALWETITTDLTLS
;
A
#
# COMPACT_ATOMS: atom_id res chain seq x y z
N MET A 1 -19.37 -46.56 56.51
CA MET A 1 -19.74 -47.71 55.67
C MET A 1 -21.25 -47.61 55.47
N VAL A 2 -21.81 -47.15 54.36
CA VAL A 2 -21.41 -47.22 52.95
C VAL A 2 -21.68 -45.85 52.31
N VAL A 3 -20.69 -45.32 51.60
CA VAL A 3 -20.81 -44.14 50.75
C VAL A 3 -21.60 -44.56 49.51
N THR A 4 -22.74 -43.92 49.26
CA THR A 4 -23.45 -44.01 47.98
C THR A 4 -22.65 -43.27 46.93
N GLN A 5 -21.97 -44.01 46.06
CA GLN A 5 -21.38 -43.49 44.84
C GLN A 5 -22.50 -43.33 43.79
N GLU A 6 -22.81 -42.09 43.45
CA GLU A 6 -23.56 -41.72 42.26
C GLU A 6 -22.77 -42.12 41.01
N ASN A 7 -23.43 -42.86 40.12
CA ASN A 7 -22.97 -43.10 38.76
C ASN A 7 -22.98 -41.80 37.96
N VAL A 8 -21.81 -41.18 37.77
CA VAL A 8 -21.61 -40.16 36.75
C VAL A 8 -21.44 -40.85 35.40
N ALA A 9 -22.49 -40.87 34.59
CA ALA A 9 -22.40 -41.20 33.18
C ALA A 9 -21.57 -40.12 32.47
N VAL A 10 -20.37 -40.47 31.99
CA VAL A 10 -19.49 -39.57 31.22
C VAL A 10 -19.95 -39.54 29.76
N ASN A 11 -20.50 -38.38 29.39
CA ASN A 11 -20.71 -37.76 28.08
C ASN A 11 -20.37 -38.54 26.79
N GLY A 12 -21.36 -38.60 25.90
CA GLY A 12 -21.24 -38.99 24.50
C GLY A 12 -20.40 -38.01 23.66
N SER A 13 -19.74 -38.58 22.66
CA SER A 13 -18.80 -37.95 21.74
C SER A 13 -19.40 -36.74 20.99
N ARG A 14 -19.06 -35.52 21.41
CA ARG A 14 -19.32 -34.31 20.62
C ARG A 14 -18.37 -34.27 19.43
N ARG A 15 -18.89 -34.37 18.21
CA ARG A 15 -18.11 -34.21 16.98
C ARG A 15 -17.66 -32.75 16.82
N LEU A 16 -16.42 -32.55 16.38
CA LEU A 16 -15.87 -31.23 16.13
C LEU A 16 -16.64 -30.51 15.01
N SER A 17 -16.95 -29.24 15.23
CA SER A 17 -17.53 -28.35 14.25
C SER A 17 -16.49 -27.89 13.21
N PRO A 18 -16.91 -27.41 12.03
CA PRO A 18 -15.98 -26.84 11.05
C PRO A 18 -15.12 -25.70 11.61
N GLN A 19 -15.70 -24.87 12.48
CA GLN A 19 -15.00 -23.75 13.10
C GLN A 19 -13.92 -24.24 14.06
N GLU A 20 -14.22 -25.21 14.92
CA GLU A 20 -13.23 -25.79 15.84
C GLU A 20 -12.06 -26.46 15.07
N ILE A 21 -12.35 -27.12 13.94
CA ILE A 21 -11.30 -27.68 13.08
C ILE A 21 -10.44 -26.58 12.45
N ALA A 22 -11.07 -25.50 11.98
CA ALA A 22 -10.34 -24.35 11.44
C ALA A 22 -9.47 -23.69 12.51
N ASP A 23 -9.96 -23.55 13.74
CA ASP A 23 -9.23 -23.00 14.89
C ASP A 23 -8.00 -23.86 15.24
N ILE A 24 -8.15 -25.18 15.28
CA ILE A 24 -7.04 -26.12 15.51
C ILE A 24 -5.98 -25.97 14.41
N LEU A 25 -6.38 -25.99 13.14
CA LEU A 25 -5.46 -25.85 12.02
C LEU A 25 -4.78 -24.47 12.00
N ARG A 26 -5.50 -23.40 12.37
CA ARG A 26 -4.94 -22.06 12.58
C ARG A 26 -3.84 -22.07 13.62
N GLU A 27 -4.07 -22.75 14.75
CA GLU A 27 -3.08 -22.85 15.81
C GLU A 27 -1.84 -23.61 15.34
N ARG A 28 -1.99 -24.73 14.62
CA ARG A 28 -0.85 -25.49 14.05
C ARG A 28 0.01 -24.65 13.11
N ILE A 29 -0.62 -23.78 12.32
CA ILE A 29 0.09 -22.82 11.46
C ILE A 29 0.81 -21.79 12.33
N ARG A 30 0.12 -21.22 13.33
CA ARG A 30 0.66 -20.17 14.21
C ARG A 30 1.88 -20.62 15.00
N VAL A 31 1.87 -21.86 15.51
CA VAL A 31 3.00 -22.43 16.28
C VAL A 31 4.09 -23.04 15.40
N GLY A 32 3.90 -23.04 14.08
CA GLY A 32 4.89 -23.49 13.10
C GLY A 32 4.98 -25.00 12.88
N GLU A 33 3.98 -25.77 13.36
CA GLU A 33 3.83 -27.19 13.01
C GLU A 33 3.51 -27.39 11.53
N LEU A 34 2.72 -26.47 10.96
CA LEU A 34 2.45 -26.38 9.54
C LEU A 34 3.13 -25.12 8.99
N LYS A 35 4.21 -25.29 8.21
CA LYS A 35 5.02 -24.18 7.72
C LYS A 35 4.50 -23.63 6.40
N ALA A 36 4.80 -22.37 6.17
CA ALA A 36 4.62 -21.68 4.90
C ALA A 36 5.05 -22.54 3.70
N GLY A 37 4.15 -22.78 2.75
CA GLY A 37 4.40 -23.59 1.55
C GLY A 37 4.23 -25.11 1.74
N ASP A 38 4.08 -25.60 2.96
CA ASP A 38 3.83 -27.02 3.24
C ASP A 38 2.53 -27.49 2.58
N ARG A 39 2.49 -28.75 2.17
CA ARG A 39 1.25 -29.39 1.74
C ARG A 39 0.46 -29.78 2.97
N LEU A 40 -0.81 -29.41 3.03
CA LEU A 40 -1.72 -30.01 3.99
C LEU A 40 -1.98 -31.47 3.67
N PRO A 41 -2.30 -32.27 4.71
CA PRO A 41 -2.97 -33.54 4.50
C PRO A 41 -4.26 -33.36 3.69
N THR A 42 -4.63 -34.39 2.94
CA THR A 42 -5.84 -34.41 2.13
C THR A 42 -7.11 -34.32 2.99
N GLN A 43 -8.24 -33.93 2.39
CA GLN A 43 -9.52 -33.92 3.09
C GLN A 43 -9.91 -35.28 3.69
N ALA A 44 -9.44 -36.38 3.11
CA ALA A 44 -9.69 -37.71 3.62
C ALA A 44 -8.86 -37.98 4.88
N GLU A 45 -7.57 -37.66 4.86
CA GLU A 45 -6.66 -37.81 6.01
C GLU A 45 -7.09 -36.92 7.18
N LEU A 46 -7.45 -35.65 6.92
CA LEU A 46 -7.96 -34.76 7.97
C LEU A 46 -9.31 -35.22 8.53
N ALA A 47 -10.18 -35.81 7.71
CA ALA A 47 -11.48 -36.32 8.17
C ALA A 47 -11.30 -37.52 9.10
N GLU A 48 -10.34 -38.39 8.79
CA GLU A 48 -9.93 -39.50 9.64
C GLU A 48 -9.29 -39.00 10.94
N GLU A 49 -8.35 -38.05 10.84
CA GLU A 49 -7.65 -37.45 11.98
C GLU A 49 -8.63 -36.82 12.99
N PHE A 50 -9.59 -36.03 12.51
CA PHE A 50 -10.56 -35.34 13.37
C PHE A 50 -11.80 -36.17 13.70
N GLY A 51 -11.94 -37.37 13.14
CA GLY A 51 -13.11 -38.24 13.35
C GLY A 51 -14.43 -37.63 12.86
N VAL A 52 -14.40 -36.90 11.74
CA VAL A 52 -15.55 -36.17 11.18
C VAL A 52 -15.80 -36.53 9.71
N GLU A 53 -16.94 -36.08 9.17
CA GLU A 53 -17.21 -36.22 7.74
C GLU A 53 -16.34 -35.27 6.90
N ARG A 54 -15.97 -35.72 5.68
CA ARG A 54 -15.21 -34.90 4.72
C ARG A 54 -15.85 -33.55 4.42
N GLY A 55 -17.19 -33.46 4.49
CA GLY A 55 -17.93 -32.22 4.31
C GLY A 55 -17.59 -31.15 5.36
N THR A 56 -17.40 -31.56 6.61
CA THR A 56 -17.01 -30.70 7.74
C THR A 56 -15.60 -30.15 7.55
N VAL A 57 -14.65 -31.03 7.19
CA VAL A 57 -13.27 -30.62 6.84
C VAL A 57 -13.27 -29.65 5.68
N ARG A 58 -14.05 -29.92 4.62
CA ARG A 58 -14.13 -29.04 3.46
C ARG A 58 -14.62 -27.64 3.83
N GLN A 59 -15.55 -27.51 4.77
CA GLN A 59 -16.00 -26.21 5.28
C GLN A 59 -14.90 -25.51 6.09
N ALA A 60 -14.19 -26.24 6.95
CA ALA A 60 -13.06 -25.70 7.72
C ALA A 60 -11.94 -25.17 6.79
N LEU A 61 -11.57 -25.95 5.76
CA LEU A 61 -10.56 -25.55 4.79
C LEU A 61 -11.01 -24.34 3.94
N ARG A 62 -12.32 -24.18 3.68
CA ARG A 62 -12.84 -22.96 3.03
C ARG A 62 -12.65 -21.74 3.93
N ALA A 63 -12.96 -21.84 5.21
CA ALA A 63 -12.74 -20.75 6.15
C ALA A 63 -11.25 -20.34 6.20
N LEU A 64 -10.33 -21.31 6.26
CA LEU A 64 -8.88 -21.04 6.22
C LEU A 64 -8.42 -20.43 4.88
N GLN A 65 -9.07 -20.79 3.78
CA GLN A 65 -8.81 -20.19 2.47
C GLN A 65 -9.33 -18.75 2.40
N GLU A 66 -10.51 -18.47 2.98
CA GLU A 66 -11.07 -17.13 3.11
C GLU A 66 -10.21 -16.24 4.01
N ASP A 67 -9.63 -16.82 5.08
CA ASP A 67 -8.64 -16.19 5.97
C ASP A 67 -7.26 -15.96 5.30
N GLY A 68 -7.07 -16.42 4.05
CA GLY A 68 -5.80 -16.29 3.32
C GLY A 68 -4.68 -17.19 3.80
N LEU A 69 -4.97 -18.17 4.67
CA LEU A 69 -3.99 -19.08 5.25
C LEU A 69 -3.67 -20.27 4.34
N LEU A 70 -4.51 -20.53 3.32
CA LEU A 70 -4.33 -21.62 2.36
C LEU A 70 -4.28 -21.11 0.91
N THR A 71 -3.44 -21.77 0.11
CA THR A 71 -3.37 -21.59 -1.35
C THR A 71 -3.66 -22.90 -2.08
N ASN A 72 -3.97 -22.82 -3.39
CA ASN A 72 -4.16 -23.97 -4.27
C ASN A 72 -5.30 -24.94 -3.88
N VAL A 73 -6.45 -24.44 -3.40
CA VAL A 73 -7.63 -25.27 -3.07
C VAL A 73 -8.43 -25.72 -4.32
N SER A 74 -7.74 -25.94 -5.44
CA SER A 74 -8.34 -26.38 -6.71
C SER A 74 -8.53 -27.90 -6.78
N LYS A 75 -9.41 -28.38 -7.67
CA LYS A 75 -9.70 -29.83 -7.81
C LYS A 75 -8.45 -30.58 -8.29
N GLY A 76 -7.84 -31.37 -7.41
CA GLY A 76 -6.82 -32.37 -7.77
C GLY A 76 -5.47 -32.21 -7.08
N SER A 77 -5.24 -31.14 -6.30
CA SER A 77 -4.02 -30.97 -5.50
C SER A 77 -4.35 -30.69 -4.04
N PRO A 78 -3.58 -31.24 -3.09
CA PRO A 78 -3.73 -30.90 -1.67
C PRO A 78 -3.50 -29.39 -1.48
N PRO A 79 -4.33 -28.71 -0.65
CA PRO A 79 -4.09 -27.32 -0.28
C PRO A 79 -2.68 -27.14 0.28
N ARG A 80 -2.10 -25.97 0.10
CA ARG A 80 -0.82 -25.61 0.73
C ARG A 80 -1.03 -24.50 1.74
N ILE A 81 -0.22 -24.50 2.79
CA ILE A 81 -0.12 -23.34 3.69
C ILE A 81 0.36 -22.16 2.85
N ALA A 82 -0.38 -21.06 2.90
CA ALA A 82 0.03 -19.84 2.25
C ALA A 82 1.42 -19.45 2.76
N LEU A 83 2.28 -18.97 1.86
CA LEU A 83 3.42 -18.20 2.33
C LEU A 83 2.85 -17.03 3.15
N PRO A 84 3.41 -16.70 4.32
CA PRO A 84 2.96 -15.53 5.05
C PRO A 84 3.02 -14.37 4.05
N ALA A 85 1.87 -13.73 3.88
CA ALA A 85 1.83 -12.46 3.20
C ALA A 85 2.99 -11.62 3.73
N PRO A 86 3.73 -10.88 2.89
CA PRO A 86 4.68 -9.92 3.38
C PRO A 86 3.93 -8.95 4.31
N THR A 87 3.94 -9.22 5.61
CA THR A 87 3.35 -8.33 6.62
C THR A 87 4.27 -7.15 6.68
N ARG A 88 3.92 -6.11 5.92
CA ARG A 88 4.51 -4.79 6.09
C ARG A 88 4.24 -4.38 7.54
N GLY A 89 5.29 -3.90 8.21
CA GLY A 89 5.20 -3.49 9.62
C GLY A 89 4.21 -2.34 9.84
N ALA A 90 4.09 -1.89 11.08
CA ALA A 90 3.27 -0.73 11.42
C ALA A 90 3.54 0.47 10.50
N PRO A 91 2.54 1.35 10.26
CA PRO A 91 2.74 2.56 9.46
C PRO A 91 3.95 3.36 9.94
N GLN A 92 4.79 3.79 9.01
CA GLN A 92 6.01 4.54 9.29
C GLN A 92 5.94 5.93 8.65
N PRO A 93 6.72 6.91 9.15
CA PRO A 93 6.86 8.20 8.49
C PRO A 93 7.20 8.05 7.01
N THR A 94 6.62 8.90 6.17
CA THR A 94 6.73 8.78 4.70
C THR A 94 8.17 8.74 4.22
N MET A 95 9.03 9.58 4.79
CA MET A 95 10.47 9.62 4.45
C MET A 95 11.21 8.31 4.74
N VAL A 96 10.73 7.51 5.70
CA VAL A 96 11.33 6.23 6.04
C VAL A 96 10.69 5.11 5.21
N SER A 97 9.37 5.19 5.02
CA SER A 97 8.60 4.12 4.41
C SER A 97 8.79 4.07 2.89
N LEU A 98 8.69 5.20 2.18
CA LEU A 98 8.49 5.20 0.73
C LEU A 98 9.69 4.63 -0.06
N ALA A 99 10.92 5.00 0.28
CA ALA A 99 12.12 4.65 -0.50
C ALA A 99 12.32 3.12 -0.66
N PRO A 100 12.28 2.30 0.41
CA PRO A 100 12.36 0.84 0.26
C PRO A 100 11.28 0.25 -0.67
N ARG A 101 10.05 0.78 -0.66
CA ARG A 101 8.97 0.26 -1.51
C ARG A 101 9.18 0.64 -2.98
N LEU A 102 9.69 1.84 -3.24
CA LEU A 102 10.09 2.22 -4.59
C LEU A 102 11.27 1.38 -5.09
N THR A 103 12.26 1.10 -4.24
CA THR A 103 13.36 0.19 -4.58
C THR A 103 12.85 -1.18 -4.99
N GLU A 104 11.94 -1.77 -4.22
CA GLU A 104 11.31 -3.05 -4.56
C GLU A 104 10.50 -2.96 -5.87
N ALA A 105 9.71 -1.90 -6.05
CA ALA A 105 8.90 -1.70 -7.26
C ALA A 105 9.75 -1.52 -8.53
N PHE A 106 10.90 -0.84 -8.42
CA PHE A 106 11.81 -0.57 -9.55
C PHE A 106 12.62 -1.80 -9.99
N ALA A 107 12.60 -2.88 -9.21
CA ALA A 107 13.20 -4.15 -9.61
C ALA A 107 12.35 -4.94 -10.63
N ALA A 108 11.10 -4.53 -10.88
CA ALA A 108 10.23 -5.15 -11.88
C ALA A 108 10.64 -4.74 -13.32
N PRO A 109 10.43 -5.60 -14.34
CA PRO A 109 10.69 -5.24 -15.74
C PRO A 109 9.88 -4.03 -16.21
N HIS A 110 8.63 -3.91 -15.76
CA HIS A 110 7.74 -2.80 -16.09
C HIS A 110 7.33 -2.09 -14.80
N VAL A 111 7.89 -0.89 -14.61
CA VAL A 111 7.63 -0.06 -13.44
C VAL A 111 6.50 0.92 -13.76
N ARG A 112 5.48 0.96 -12.90
CA ARG A 112 4.41 1.95 -12.94
C ARG A 112 4.22 2.57 -11.56
N VAL A 113 4.29 3.89 -11.48
CA VAL A 113 4.10 4.64 -10.24
C VAL A 113 3.05 5.72 -10.46
N ASP A 114 1.87 5.52 -9.88
CA ASP A 114 0.77 6.48 -9.92
C ASP A 114 0.68 7.21 -8.57
N VAL A 115 0.70 8.53 -8.58
CA VAL A 115 0.87 9.34 -7.36
C VAL A 115 -0.14 10.47 -7.30
N VAL A 116 -0.80 10.62 -6.15
CA VAL A 116 -1.57 11.80 -5.77
C VAL A 116 -0.91 12.46 -4.58
N CYS A 117 -0.52 13.73 -4.70
CA CYS A 117 0.14 14.47 -3.62
C CYS A 117 0.09 15.98 -3.83
N HIS A 118 0.42 16.77 -2.81
CA HIS A 118 0.51 18.24 -2.89
C HIS A 118 1.70 18.73 -3.70
N THR A 119 2.83 18.08 -3.50
CA THR A 119 4.10 18.36 -4.15
C THR A 119 4.84 17.04 -4.38
N SER A 120 5.84 17.02 -5.26
CA SER A 120 6.62 15.82 -5.53
C SER A 120 7.86 15.67 -4.64
N GLU A 121 8.01 16.47 -3.59
CA GLU A 121 9.18 16.50 -2.70
C GLU A 121 9.59 15.12 -2.20
N THR A 122 8.68 14.41 -1.54
CA THR A 122 9.01 13.12 -0.91
C THR A 122 9.30 12.05 -1.95
N LEU A 123 8.56 12.04 -3.07
CA LEU A 123 8.81 11.10 -4.16
C LEU A 123 10.19 11.32 -4.78
N MET A 124 10.53 12.59 -5.06
CA MET A 124 11.82 12.98 -5.62
C MET A 124 12.98 12.49 -4.76
N LEU A 125 12.89 12.65 -3.43
CA LEU A 125 13.90 12.17 -2.50
C LEU A 125 13.94 10.63 -2.43
N ALA A 126 12.77 9.99 -2.36
CA ALA A 126 12.66 8.55 -2.21
C ALA A 126 13.13 7.76 -3.45
N LEU A 127 13.17 8.40 -4.62
CA LEU A 127 13.71 7.82 -5.85
C LEU A 127 15.24 7.77 -5.90
N GLY A 128 15.96 8.41 -4.97
CA GLY A 128 17.43 8.42 -4.99
C GLY A 128 18.04 7.01 -5.03
N GLU A 129 17.55 6.10 -4.18
CA GLU A 129 18.06 4.73 -4.08
C GLU A 129 17.77 3.85 -5.31
N PRO A 130 16.52 3.73 -5.82
CA PRO A 130 16.28 2.96 -7.03
C PRO A 130 17.06 3.50 -8.24
N LEU A 131 17.21 4.82 -8.38
CA LEU A 131 18.00 5.39 -9.47
C LEU A 131 19.50 5.10 -9.32
N ARG A 132 20.04 5.13 -8.08
CA ARG A 132 21.41 4.71 -7.79
C ARG A 132 21.64 3.25 -8.18
N LEU A 133 20.72 2.35 -7.86
CA LEU A 133 20.80 0.93 -8.19
C LEU A 133 20.73 0.67 -9.70
N ILE A 134 19.99 1.49 -10.46
CA ILE A 134 20.02 1.45 -11.93
C ILE A 134 21.41 1.85 -12.44
N HIS A 135 21.98 2.94 -11.92
CA HIS A 135 23.33 3.38 -12.29
C HIS A 135 24.42 2.35 -11.95
N GLU A 136 24.22 1.59 -10.87
CA GLU A 136 25.09 0.49 -10.47
C GLU A 136 24.94 -0.74 -11.38
N GLY A 137 23.83 -0.85 -12.12
CA GLY A 137 23.47 -2.05 -12.91
C GLY A 137 22.88 -3.19 -12.08
N SER A 138 22.58 -2.94 -10.80
CA SER A 138 21.97 -3.92 -9.88
C SER A 138 20.51 -4.20 -10.22
N ILE A 139 19.80 -3.21 -10.75
CA ILE A 139 18.44 -3.36 -11.31
C ILE A 139 18.38 -2.71 -12.70
N HIS A 140 17.60 -3.27 -13.60
CA HIS A 140 17.47 -2.75 -14.97
C HIS A 140 16.03 -2.99 -15.47
N PRO A 141 15.10 -2.07 -15.15
CA PRO A 141 13.74 -2.15 -15.70
C PRO A 141 13.78 -1.86 -17.20
N GLU A 142 12.88 -2.49 -17.96
CA GLU A 142 12.70 -2.25 -19.39
C GLU A 142 11.94 -0.94 -19.63
N SER A 143 10.97 -0.63 -18.75
CA SER A 143 10.15 0.57 -18.83
C SER A 143 9.80 1.16 -17.47
N ILE A 144 9.72 2.49 -17.37
CA ILE A 144 9.29 3.25 -16.20
C ILE A 144 8.22 4.26 -16.63
N ASP A 145 7.00 4.10 -16.13
CA ASP A 145 5.91 5.08 -16.29
C ASP A 145 5.56 5.69 -14.93
N VAL A 146 5.67 7.01 -14.82
CA VAL A 146 5.33 7.76 -13.61
C VAL A 146 4.25 8.78 -13.92
N ARG A 147 3.09 8.62 -13.29
CA ARG A 147 1.91 9.48 -13.48
C ARG A 147 1.61 10.22 -12.18
N LEU A 148 1.71 11.55 -12.20
CA LEU A 148 1.48 12.38 -11.03
C LEU A 148 0.25 13.26 -11.20
N LEU A 149 -0.59 13.26 -10.18
CA LEU A 149 -1.70 14.18 -9.97
C LEU A 149 -1.29 15.18 -8.89
N LEU A 150 -1.09 16.44 -9.30
CA LEU A 150 -0.72 17.55 -8.41
C LEU A 150 -1.82 18.62 -8.44
N PRO A 151 -2.11 19.33 -7.33
CA PRO A 151 -3.11 20.39 -7.32
C PRO A 151 -2.82 21.43 -8.39
N SER A 152 -3.86 21.88 -9.10
CA SER A 152 -3.75 22.92 -10.12
C SER A 152 -3.22 24.23 -9.53
N ARG A 153 -2.62 25.08 -10.37
CA ARG A 153 -2.22 26.42 -9.94
C ARG A 153 -3.42 27.34 -9.70
N ASP A 154 -4.56 27.02 -10.32
CA ASP A 154 -5.75 27.87 -10.39
C ASP A 154 -6.78 27.55 -9.30
N ILE A 155 -6.46 26.63 -8.38
CA ILE A 155 -7.37 26.29 -7.29
C ILE A 155 -7.03 27.07 -6.03
N HIS A 156 -8.08 27.32 -5.27
CA HIS A 156 -7.95 27.76 -3.89
C HIS A 156 -7.62 26.58 -3.00
N LEU A 157 -6.37 26.51 -2.53
CA LEU A 157 -5.93 25.43 -1.65
C LEU A 157 -6.67 25.43 -0.31
N ALA A 158 -7.15 24.26 0.13
CA ALA A 158 -7.59 24.09 1.51
C ALA A 158 -6.41 24.20 2.50
N PHE A 159 -5.21 23.79 2.06
CA PHE A 159 -3.93 23.93 2.75
C PHE A 159 -2.78 23.70 1.74
N PRO A 160 -1.60 24.30 1.96
CA PRO A 160 -1.31 25.29 3.00
C PRO A 160 -2.05 26.61 2.79
N VAL A 161 -2.41 27.28 3.89
CA VAL A 161 -3.09 28.59 3.90
C VAL A 161 -2.61 29.44 5.07
N LEU A 162 -2.65 30.77 4.94
CA LEU A 162 -2.36 31.70 6.05
C LEU A 162 -3.33 31.50 7.23
N VAL A 163 -2.82 31.65 8.45
CA VAL A 163 -3.64 31.60 9.68
C VAL A 163 -4.59 32.79 9.76
N ASP A 164 -4.11 34.00 9.44
CA ASP A 164 -4.87 35.26 9.54
C ASP A 164 -5.91 35.47 8.43
N GLY A 165 -6.14 34.47 7.58
CA GLY A 165 -7.07 34.52 6.46
C GLY A 165 -6.43 34.95 5.14
N ARG A 166 -7.24 34.98 4.07
CA ARG A 166 -6.78 35.29 2.71
C ARG A 166 -6.92 36.78 2.41
N GLY A 167 -5.81 37.45 2.15
CA GLY A 167 -5.78 38.78 1.52
C GLY A 167 -5.75 38.70 -0.01
N ASP A 168 -5.61 39.85 -0.67
CA ASP A 168 -5.41 39.93 -2.14
C ASP A 168 -4.05 39.36 -2.58
N ASP A 169 -3.08 39.31 -1.67
CA ASP A 169 -1.78 38.63 -1.80
C ASP A 169 -1.83 37.31 -1.03
N ASP A 170 -1.42 36.20 -1.66
CA ASP A 170 -1.34 34.86 -1.06
C ASP A 170 0.10 34.32 -1.15
N PRO A 171 1.02 34.81 -0.30
CA PRO A 171 2.41 34.34 -0.24
C PRO A 171 2.54 32.83 -0.09
N VAL A 172 1.60 32.22 0.64
CA VAL A 172 1.65 30.79 0.95
C VAL A 172 1.37 29.99 -0.31
N HIS A 173 0.36 30.39 -1.09
CA HIS A 173 0.09 29.80 -2.39
C HIS A 173 1.22 30.03 -3.39
N GLU A 174 1.77 31.25 -3.47
CA GLU A 174 2.91 31.56 -4.35
C GLU A 174 4.15 30.70 -4.02
N ARG A 175 4.50 30.62 -2.73
CA ARG A 175 5.58 29.77 -2.22
C ARG A 175 5.33 28.30 -2.58
N TRP A 176 4.14 27.78 -2.27
CA TRP A 176 3.79 26.40 -2.57
C TRP A 176 3.90 26.12 -4.08
N LEU A 177 3.38 27.02 -4.91
CA LEU A 177 3.38 26.87 -6.36
C LEU A 177 4.81 26.83 -6.92
N SER A 178 5.69 27.71 -6.42
CA SER A 178 7.12 27.72 -6.75
C SER A 178 7.79 26.40 -6.39
N MET A 179 7.58 25.92 -5.15
CA MET A 179 8.14 24.64 -4.68
C MET A 179 7.61 23.44 -5.49
N ARG A 180 6.30 23.37 -5.70
CA ARG A 180 5.64 22.31 -6.48
C ARG A 180 6.23 22.22 -7.89
N ASN A 181 6.39 23.37 -8.56
CA ASN A 181 6.94 23.42 -9.91
C ASN A 181 8.41 23.00 -9.95
N ALA A 182 9.25 23.55 -9.06
CA ALA A 182 10.66 23.21 -9.00
C ALA A 182 10.88 21.71 -8.75
N GLN A 183 10.18 21.13 -7.77
CA GLN A 183 10.30 19.71 -7.42
C GLN A 183 9.82 18.79 -8.56
N ALA A 184 8.75 19.16 -9.26
CA ALA A 184 8.24 18.39 -10.39
C ALA A 184 9.21 18.42 -11.59
N GLN A 185 9.82 19.58 -11.85
CA GLN A 185 10.85 19.72 -12.89
C GLN A 185 12.08 18.86 -12.59
N VAL A 186 12.60 18.90 -11.37
CA VAL A 186 13.76 18.09 -10.95
C VAL A 186 13.44 16.60 -11.04
N LEU A 187 12.28 16.17 -10.55
CA LEU A 187 11.83 14.78 -10.65
C LEU A 187 11.82 14.30 -12.11
N ARG A 188 11.19 15.06 -13.01
CA ARG A 188 11.14 14.73 -14.43
C ARG A 188 12.54 14.64 -15.03
N HIS A 189 13.41 15.59 -14.72
CA HIS A 189 14.79 15.58 -15.21
C HIS A 189 15.55 14.32 -14.77
N ASN A 190 15.49 13.97 -13.48
CA ASN A 190 16.19 12.81 -12.93
C ASN A 190 15.74 11.49 -13.60
N LEU A 191 14.44 11.31 -13.81
CA LEU A 191 13.91 10.12 -14.47
C LEU A 191 14.26 10.10 -15.97
N GLN A 192 14.16 11.23 -16.67
CA GLN A 192 14.51 11.32 -18.09
C GLN A 192 16.00 11.11 -18.36
N ALA A 193 16.88 11.46 -17.42
CA ALA A 193 18.31 11.21 -17.53
C ALA A 193 18.63 9.72 -17.65
N ILE A 194 17.84 8.84 -17.01
CA ILE A 194 18.00 7.38 -17.08
C ILE A 194 17.77 6.88 -18.50
N ARG A 195 16.71 7.37 -19.17
CA ARG A 195 16.40 7.00 -20.57
C ARG A 195 17.58 7.26 -21.50
N ALA A 196 18.21 8.42 -21.36
CA ALA A 196 19.33 8.81 -22.21
C ALA A 196 20.61 7.97 -21.97
N THR A 197 20.78 7.43 -20.76
CA THR A 197 22.03 6.80 -20.32
C THR A 197 21.98 5.28 -20.24
N HIS A 198 20.80 4.68 -20.01
CA HIS A 198 20.65 3.24 -19.73
C HIS A 198 19.74 2.51 -20.73
N GLY A 199 19.20 3.21 -21.73
CA GLY A 199 18.33 2.60 -22.76
C GLY A 199 16.96 2.14 -22.25
N ILE A 200 16.53 2.63 -21.09
CA ILE A 200 15.26 2.31 -20.46
C ILE A 200 14.16 3.21 -21.04
N ASP A 201 12.99 2.66 -21.36
CA ASP A 201 11.86 3.48 -21.78
C ASP A 201 11.28 4.24 -20.58
N VAL A 202 11.24 5.57 -20.63
CA VAL A 202 10.80 6.39 -19.48
C VAL A 202 9.77 7.41 -19.91
N HIS A 203 8.60 7.34 -19.26
CA HIS A 203 7.49 8.27 -19.38
C HIS A 203 7.19 8.90 -18.01
N VAL A 204 7.09 10.23 -17.99
CA VAL A 204 6.74 10.98 -16.78
C VAL A 204 5.68 12.01 -17.17
N THR A 205 4.48 11.85 -16.62
CA THR A 205 3.33 12.68 -16.96
C THR A 205 2.75 13.32 -15.71
N PHE A 206 2.43 14.61 -15.79
CA PHE A 206 1.82 15.36 -14.71
C PHE A 206 0.46 15.90 -15.16
N ARG A 207 -0.57 15.74 -14.33
CA ARG A 207 -1.88 16.35 -14.55
C ARG A 207 -2.32 17.18 -13.34
N ALA A 208 -3.05 18.24 -13.63
CA ALA A 208 -3.54 19.22 -12.67
C ALA A 208 -4.86 18.74 -12.05
N LEU A 209 -4.87 18.58 -10.72
CA LEU A 209 -6.05 18.26 -9.92
C LEU A 209 -6.87 19.51 -9.63
N PRO A 210 -8.19 19.49 -9.83
CA PRO A 210 -9.05 20.65 -9.56
C PRO A 210 -9.43 20.80 -8.07
N PHE A 211 -8.74 20.12 -7.15
CA PHE A 211 -8.97 20.20 -5.71
C PHE A 211 -7.70 19.91 -4.91
N THR A 212 -7.70 20.30 -3.63
CA THR A 212 -6.66 19.95 -2.65
C THR A 212 -6.86 18.51 -2.19
N PRO A 213 -5.98 17.56 -2.53
CA PRO A 213 -6.18 16.17 -2.14
C PRO A 213 -6.01 16.01 -0.62
N PRO A 214 -6.99 15.41 0.08
CA PRO A 214 -6.97 15.29 1.54
C PRO A 214 -5.95 14.26 2.05
N VAL A 215 -5.46 13.42 1.15
CA VAL A 215 -4.49 12.36 1.39
C VAL A 215 -3.44 12.39 0.28
N LYS A 216 -2.31 11.76 0.55
CA LYS A 216 -1.43 11.28 -0.51
C LYS A 216 -1.61 9.80 -0.75
N LEU A 217 -1.43 9.42 -1.99
CA LEU A 217 -1.54 8.06 -2.46
C LEU A 217 -0.37 7.75 -3.39
N TYR A 218 0.29 6.62 -3.18
CA TYR A 218 1.25 6.05 -4.12
C TYR A 218 0.76 4.65 -4.48
N LEU A 219 0.58 4.37 -5.76
CA LEU A 219 0.26 3.05 -6.28
C LEU A 219 1.47 2.55 -7.04
N LEU A 220 2.00 1.41 -6.63
CA LEU A 220 3.23 0.83 -7.14
C LEU A 220 2.90 -0.46 -7.89
N ASN A 221 3.16 -0.45 -9.20
CA ASN A 221 2.98 -1.57 -10.14
C ASN A 221 1.59 -2.23 -10.13
N GLY A 222 0.56 -1.58 -9.55
CA GLY A 222 -0.76 -2.18 -9.33
C GLY A 222 -0.78 -3.29 -8.26
N ASP A 223 0.30 -3.40 -7.48
CA ASP A 223 0.52 -4.45 -6.47
C ASP A 223 0.48 -3.91 -5.03
N GLU A 224 0.92 -2.68 -4.80
CA GLU A 224 0.92 -2.05 -3.49
C GLU A 224 0.34 -0.63 -3.55
N ALA A 225 -0.52 -0.29 -2.58
CA ALA A 225 -1.03 1.06 -2.36
C ALA A 225 -0.52 1.59 -1.02
N LEU A 226 0.08 2.78 -1.04
CA LEU A 226 0.54 3.51 0.14
C LEU A 226 -0.30 4.77 0.28
N ILE A 227 -1.04 4.89 1.38
CA ILE A 227 -1.86 6.06 1.68
C ILE A 227 -1.36 6.78 2.93
N GLY A 228 -1.35 8.11 2.91
CA GLY A 228 -1.02 8.93 4.07
C GLY A 228 -1.96 10.11 4.22
N TYR A 229 -2.40 10.38 5.45
CA TYR A 229 -3.26 11.51 5.77
C TYR A 229 -2.41 12.78 5.93
N TYR A 230 -2.89 13.89 5.38
CA TYR A 230 -2.33 15.21 5.67
C TYR A 230 -2.91 15.72 6.98
N VAL A 231 -2.13 15.63 8.07
CA VAL A 231 -2.48 16.20 9.37
C VAL A 231 -1.99 17.64 9.40
N LEU A 232 -2.93 18.58 9.59
CA LEU A 232 -2.63 20.00 9.62
C LEU A 232 -2.00 20.39 10.95
N THR A 233 -0.98 21.22 10.86
CA THR A 233 -0.35 21.90 11.99
C THR A 233 -0.18 23.37 11.65
N GLU A 234 -0.16 24.20 12.68
CA GLU A 234 0.35 25.56 12.55
C GLU A 234 1.88 25.49 12.37
N ARG A 235 2.39 26.30 11.45
CA ARG A 235 3.81 26.36 11.11
C ARG A 235 4.19 27.81 10.81
N GLN A 236 5.30 28.24 11.38
CA GLN A 236 5.95 29.49 11.05
C GLN A 236 7.16 29.20 10.15
N GLU A 237 7.30 29.92 9.05
CA GLU A 237 8.46 29.81 8.18
C GLU A 237 8.90 31.17 7.67
N GLU A 238 10.21 31.41 7.64
CA GLU A 238 10.79 32.58 6.97
C GLU A 238 10.72 32.37 5.45
N TYR A 239 10.03 33.26 4.75
CA TYR A 239 9.96 33.28 3.29
C TYR A 239 10.23 34.69 2.79
N GLU A 240 11.29 34.82 1.98
CA GLU A 240 11.85 36.11 1.58
C GLU A 240 12.23 36.97 2.80
N SER A 241 11.62 38.14 2.97
CA SER A 241 11.85 39.06 4.08
C SER A 241 10.69 39.11 5.08
N ARG A 242 9.81 38.09 5.08
CA ARG A 242 8.66 37.99 6.01
C ARG A 242 8.57 36.61 6.65
N THR A 243 8.01 36.55 7.85
CA THR A 243 7.60 35.30 8.49
C THR A 243 6.17 34.99 8.06
N LEU A 244 5.93 33.77 7.58
CA LEU A 244 4.61 33.29 7.20
C LEU A 244 4.08 32.34 8.26
N ASP A 245 2.94 32.69 8.85
CA ASP A 245 2.18 31.85 9.77
C ASP A 245 1.07 31.15 9.00
N MET A 246 1.14 29.82 8.91
CA MET A 246 0.27 29.03 8.05
C MET A 246 -0.22 27.74 8.71
N TYR A 247 -1.42 27.31 8.33
CA TYR A 247 -1.84 25.93 8.49
C TYR A 247 -1.30 25.12 7.32
N ASP A 248 -0.38 24.19 7.59
CA ASP A 248 0.31 23.36 6.58
C ASP A 248 0.31 21.89 7.01
N ALA A 249 0.56 20.99 6.06
CA ALA A 249 0.75 19.57 6.30
C ALA A 249 2.19 19.15 6.02
N LEU A 250 2.91 18.72 7.06
CA LEU A 250 4.25 18.15 6.91
C LEU A 250 4.19 16.74 6.30
N GLY A 251 4.14 16.70 4.96
CA GLY A 251 4.06 15.45 4.21
C GLY A 251 5.19 14.48 4.54
N SER A 252 6.40 14.94 4.78
CA SER A 252 7.55 14.06 5.11
C SER A 252 7.32 13.19 6.36
N GLN A 253 6.59 13.70 7.35
CA GLN A 253 6.38 13.06 8.65
C GLN A 253 5.09 12.25 8.75
N SER A 254 4.12 12.47 7.85
CA SER A 254 2.86 11.72 7.89
C SER A 254 3.12 10.22 7.76
N LEU A 255 2.35 9.41 8.48
CA LEU A 255 2.45 7.96 8.39
C LEU A 255 1.92 7.44 7.05
N LEU A 256 2.65 6.49 6.44
CA LEU A 256 2.18 5.74 5.29
C LEU A 256 1.66 4.37 5.71
N PHE A 257 0.39 4.14 5.40
CA PHE A 257 -0.29 2.87 5.54
C PHE A 257 -0.12 2.09 4.24
N SER A 258 0.35 0.85 4.35
CA SER A 258 0.58 -0.04 3.20
C SER A 258 -0.54 -1.06 3.08
N PHE A 259 -1.00 -1.24 1.85
CA PHE A 259 -1.93 -2.28 1.45
C PHE A 259 -1.31 -3.05 0.29
N VAL A 260 -1.04 -4.33 0.50
CA VAL A 260 -0.39 -5.18 -0.50
C VAL A 260 -1.43 -6.14 -1.07
N LYS A 261 -1.58 -6.16 -2.39
CA LYS A 261 -2.60 -6.96 -3.08
C LYS A 261 -2.52 -8.44 -2.75
N GLN A 262 -1.32 -8.96 -2.51
CA GLN A 262 -1.09 -10.36 -2.15
C GLN A 262 -1.34 -10.65 -0.66
N ALA A 263 -1.56 -9.64 0.19
CA ALA A 263 -1.72 -9.83 1.62
C ALA A 263 -3.10 -10.32 2.06
N GLY A 264 -4.12 -10.13 1.23
CA GLY A 264 -5.47 -10.62 1.50
C GLY A 264 -6.52 -9.91 0.66
N GLN A 265 -7.77 -10.40 0.72
CA GLN A 265 -8.87 -9.87 -0.11
C GLN A 265 -9.16 -8.40 0.16
N ARG A 266 -9.09 -7.96 1.43
CA ARG A 266 -9.29 -6.55 1.81
C ARG A 266 -8.28 -5.63 1.15
N ASP A 267 -6.99 -5.97 1.25
CA ASP A 267 -5.91 -5.16 0.70
C ASP A 267 -5.93 -5.19 -0.83
N ALA A 268 -6.22 -6.35 -1.43
CA ALA A 268 -6.45 -6.46 -2.88
C ALA A 268 -7.58 -5.54 -3.36
N ALA A 269 -8.70 -5.50 -2.62
CA ALA A 269 -9.80 -4.60 -2.92
C ALA A 269 -9.39 -3.13 -2.76
N PHE A 270 -8.66 -2.79 -1.70
CA PHE A 270 -8.17 -1.42 -1.49
C PHE A 270 -7.23 -0.95 -2.62
N VAL A 271 -6.27 -1.78 -3.03
CA VAL A 271 -5.38 -1.49 -4.17
C VAL A 271 -6.19 -1.31 -5.45
N GLY A 272 -7.13 -2.23 -5.73
CA GLY A 272 -7.97 -2.18 -6.92
C GLY A 272 -8.87 -0.94 -6.99
N GLU A 273 -9.56 -0.59 -5.91
CA GLU A 273 -10.42 0.61 -5.86
C GLU A 273 -9.60 1.90 -5.88
N SER A 274 -8.42 1.92 -5.26
CA SER A 274 -7.52 3.07 -5.31
C SER A 274 -7.00 3.32 -6.74
N GLN A 275 -6.69 2.25 -7.48
CA GLN A 275 -6.30 2.35 -8.90
C GLN A 275 -7.46 2.87 -9.76
N LYS A 276 -8.67 2.34 -9.60
CA LYS A 276 -9.86 2.83 -10.31
C LYS A 276 -10.13 4.30 -10.02
N TRP A 277 -10.00 4.72 -8.76
CA TRP A 277 -10.16 6.11 -8.36
C TRP A 277 -9.10 7.01 -9.00
N PHE A 278 -7.82 6.60 -8.99
CA PHE A 278 -6.75 7.32 -9.67
C PHE A 278 -7.03 7.47 -11.17
N ASP A 279 -7.37 6.36 -11.84
CA ASP A 279 -7.62 6.34 -13.28
C ASP A 279 -8.85 7.19 -13.65
N ALA A 280 -9.90 7.17 -12.84
CA ALA A 280 -11.06 8.04 -13.03
C ALA A 280 -10.67 9.53 -12.94
N LEU A 281 -9.89 9.94 -11.93
CA LEU A 281 -9.39 11.32 -11.82
C LEU A 281 -8.50 11.69 -13.00
N TRP A 282 -7.59 10.79 -13.36
CA TRP A 282 -6.70 10.94 -14.49
C TRP A 282 -7.52 11.17 -15.76
N GLU A 283 -8.45 10.30 -16.12
CA GLU A 283 -9.13 10.36 -17.41
C GLU A 283 -10.20 11.45 -17.53
N THR A 284 -10.73 11.96 -16.42
CA THR A 284 -11.92 12.83 -16.45
C THR A 284 -11.66 14.30 -16.09
N ILE A 285 -11.41 14.59 -14.82
CA ILE A 285 -11.49 15.95 -14.27
C ILE A 285 -10.14 16.67 -14.16
N THR A 286 -9.05 15.98 -14.50
CA THR A 286 -7.71 16.58 -14.48
C THR A 286 -7.35 17.13 -15.87
N THR A 287 -6.48 18.14 -15.92
CA THR A 287 -5.95 18.72 -17.17
C THR A 287 -4.44 18.55 -17.24
N ASP A 288 -3.80 18.90 -18.36
CA ASP A 288 -2.33 18.93 -18.42
C ASP A 288 -1.77 19.93 -17.41
N LEU A 289 -0.73 19.53 -16.68
CA LEU A 289 -0.09 20.39 -15.69
C LEU A 289 1.03 21.22 -16.32
N THR A 290 0.89 22.53 -16.29
CA THR A 290 1.98 23.45 -16.65
C THR A 290 2.95 23.63 -15.48
N LEU A 291 4.23 23.33 -15.71
CA LEU A 291 5.31 23.47 -14.72
C LEU A 291 6.09 24.80 -14.84
N SER A 292 5.52 25.84 -15.47
CA SER A 292 6.14 27.16 -15.64
C SER A 292 5.60 28.18 -14.65
#